data_AF-A0A4Y6RA91-F1
#
_entry.id   AF-A0A4Y6RA91-F1
#
_cell.length_a   1.000
_cell.length_b   1.000
_cell.length_c   1.000
_cell.angle_alpha   90.00
_cell.angle_beta   90.00
_cell.angle_gamma   90.00
#
_symmetry.space_group_name_H-M   'P 1'
#
loop_
_entity.id
_entity.type
_entity.pdbx_description
1 polymer ?
#
loop_
_entity_poly.entity_id
_entity_poly.type
_entity_poly.pdbx_seq_one_letter_code
_entity_poly.pdbx_strand_id
1 'polypeptide(L)'
;MDRLACRPTIPGVDVTAARKRLARYSVFLSVDIFGYVAWNKNDTNIGQELTSLAGVVDYLAPMRYPSGYQFGIPGYPDPVAHPGEIVYLTLRHAIARTRISPLRFRPWRQAFRDYAFDKRVFGAAEIRAQIDAAESAGSDGWMLWSPRNTYTADGLHPH
;
A
#
# COMPACT_ATOMS: atom_id res chain seq x y z
N MET A 1 15.28 -6.90 32.52
CA MET A 1 15.46 -6.47 31.12
C MET A 1 14.29 -7.01 30.33
N ASP A 2 13.14 -6.35 30.45
CA ASP A 2 11.95 -6.69 29.68
C ASP A 2 12.09 -6.09 28.28
N ARG A 3 12.10 -6.95 27.26
CA ARG A 3 11.84 -6.52 25.90
C ARG A 3 10.41 -5.99 25.89
N LEU A 4 10.24 -4.67 25.74
CA LEU A 4 8.97 -4.10 25.29
C LEU A 4 8.52 -4.93 24.09
N ALA A 5 7.50 -5.75 24.28
CA ALA A 5 6.84 -6.44 23.20
C ALA A 5 6.26 -5.35 22.31
N CYS A 6 6.88 -5.16 21.14
CA CYS A 6 6.38 -4.29 20.08
C CYS A 6 4.97 -4.77 19.75
N ARG A 7 3.96 -4.11 20.32
CA ARG A 7 2.58 -4.40 19.97
C ARG A 7 2.44 -4.03 18.48
N PRO A 8 1.86 -4.88 17.65
CA PRO A 8 1.50 -4.52 16.28
C PRO A 8 0.40 -3.48 16.37
N THR A 9 0.80 -2.21 16.46
CA THR A 9 -0.13 -1.11 16.62
C THR A 9 -0.51 -0.59 15.24
N ILE A 10 -1.80 -0.29 15.12
CA ILE A 10 -2.35 0.94 14.56
C ILE A 10 -2.86 1.67 15.83
N PRO A 11 -2.75 3.01 15.99
CA PRO A 11 -3.24 3.67 17.20
C PRO A 11 -4.70 3.33 17.45
N GLY A 12 -5.00 2.81 18.65
CA GLY A 12 -6.36 2.44 19.05
C GLY A 12 -6.90 1.13 18.46
N VAL A 13 -6.15 0.39 17.62
CA VAL A 13 -6.61 -0.87 17.02
C VAL A 13 -5.65 -2.02 17.35
N ASP A 14 -6.13 -2.99 18.14
CA ASP A 14 -5.42 -4.23 18.43
C ASP A 14 -5.72 -5.29 17.34
N VAL A 15 -4.91 -5.28 16.29
CA VAL A 15 -5.00 -6.21 15.16
C VAL A 15 -4.77 -7.66 15.61
N THR A 16 -3.97 -7.88 16.67
CA THR A 16 -3.75 -9.23 17.23
C THR A 16 -5.01 -9.77 17.88
N ALA A 17 -5.72 -8.93 18.64
CA ALA A 17 -6.99 -9.32 19.24
C ALA A 17 -8.07 -9.57 18.17
N ALA A 18 -8.07 -8.79 17.08
CA ALA A 18 -8.95 -9.05 15.94
C ALA A 18 -8.67 -10.43 15.32
N ARG A 19 -7.39 -10.75 15.04
CA ARG A 19 -6.98 -12.07 14.53
C ARG A 19 -7.43 -13.22 15.43
N LYS A 20 -7.22 -13.08 16.75
CA LYS A 20 -7.63 -14.10 17.75
C LYS A 20 -9.14 -14.36 17.71
N ARG A 21 -9.96 -13.31 17.63
CA ARG A 21 -11.43 -13.43 17.58
C ARG A 21 -11.92 -14.02 16.25
N LEU A 22 -11.23 -13.73 15.16
CA LEU A 22 -11.60 -14.17 13.82
C LEU A 22 -11.12 -15.59 13.47
N ALA A 23 -10.15 -16.13 14.22
CA ALA A 23 -9.54 -17.44 13.95
C ALA A 23 -10.55 -18.58 13.80
N ARG A 24 -11.68 -18.54 14.54
CA ARG A 24 -12.73 -19.57 14.49
C ARG A 24 -13.55 -19.58 13.20
N TYR A 25 -13.44 -18.55 12.36
CA TYR A 25 -14.25 -18.40 11.16
C TYR A 25 -13.49 -18.77 9.88
N SER A 26 -12.22 -19.18 9.98
CA SER A 26 -11.37 -19.52 8.82
C SER A 26 -11.34 -18.40 7.76
N VAL A 27 -11.28 -17.15 8.21
CA VAL A 27 -11.23 -15.96 7.35
C VAL A 27 -9.82 -15.38 7.28
N PHE A 28 -9.48 -14.79 6.13
CA PHE A 28 -8.25 -14.02 5.99
C PHE A 28 -8.40 -12.61 6.56
N LEU A 29 -7.34 -12.12 7.20
CA LEU A 29 -7.23 -10.77 7.71
C LEU A 29 -6.32 -9.92 6.82
N SER A 30 -6.80 -8.74 6.44
CA SER A 30 -6.05 -7.74 5.68
C SER A 30 -6.10 -6.41 6.40
N VAL A 31 -5.05 -5.60 6.26
CA VAL A 31 -5.03 -4.23 6.78
C VAL A 31 -4.55 -3.26 5.72
N ASP A 32 -5.22 -2.11 5.68
CA ASP A 32 -4.81 -0.97 4.88
C ASP A 32 -3.76 -0.16 5.65
N ILE A 33 -2.64 0.13 5.00
CA ILE A 33 -1.56 0.94 5.59
C ILE A 33 -1.19 2.08 4.67
N PHE A 34 -0.67 3.19 5.20
CA PHE A 34 -0.20 4.28 4.36
C PHE A 34 1.01 3.84 3.52
N GLY A 35 1.08 4.28 2.25
CA GLY A 35 2.18 3.97 1.36
C GLY A 35 3.56 4.39 1.92
N TYR A 36 3.62 5.53 2.61
CA TYR A 36 4.85 6.02 3.25
C TYR A 36 5.38 5.15 4.39
N VAL A 37 4.55 4.30 5.00
CA VAL A 37 5.00 3.34 6.02
C VAL A 37 6.08 2.41 5.46
N ALA A 38 6.05 2.14 4.15
CA ALA A 38 7.11 1.37 3.50
C ALA A 38 8.46 2.10 3.46
N TRP A 39 8.48 3.43 3.45
CA TRP A 39 9.68 4.26 3.34
C TRP A 39 10.22 4.73 4.69
N ASN A 40 9.35 4.81 5.69
CA ASN A 40 9.71 5.31 7.01
C ASN A 40 10.15 4.18 7.94
N LYS A 41 11.33 4.35 8.59
CA LYS A 41 11.85 3.39 9.58
C LYS A 41 11.14 3.48 10.94
N ASN A 42 10.50 4.61 11.22
CA ASN A 42 9.75 4.87 12.45
C ASN A 42 8.25 4.93 12.13
N ASP A 43 7.37 4.81 13.13
CA ASP A 43 5.90 4.81 12.90
C ASP A 43 5.34 6.16 12.39
N THR A 44 6.18 7.20 12.33
CA THR A 44 5.83 8.57 11.91
C THR A 44 4.70 9.22 12.70
N ASN A 45 4.47 8.76 13.93
CA ASN A 45 3.32 9.12 14.79
C ASN A 45 1.96 8.78 14.17
N ILE A 46 1.95 7.96 13.12
CA ILE A 46 0.75 7.37 12.51
C ILE A 46 0.40 6.05 13.21
N GLY A 47 1.38 5.50 13.94
CA GLY A 47 1.29 4.28 14.72
C GLY A 47 1.18 3.01 13.91
N GLN A 48 1.58 3.01 12.63
CA GLN A 48 1.65 1.83 11.78
C GLN A 48 3.10 1.34 11.68
N GLU A 49 3.39 0.15 12.19
CA GLU A 49 4.69 -0.49 12.01
C GLU A 49 4.57 -1.69 11.08
N LEU A 50 5.23 -1.58 9.92
CA LEU A 50 5.10 -2.51 8.81
C LEU A 50 5.41 -3.96 9.20
N THR A 51 6.50 -4.19 9.92
CA THR A 51 7.03 -5.52 10.24
C THR A 51 6.13 -6.23 11.25
N SER A 52 5.64 -5.50 12.24
CA SER A 52 4.73 -5.98 13.27
C SER A 52 3.39 -6.34 12.66
N LEU A 53 2.84 -5.51 11.78
CA LEU A 53 1.60 -5.82 11.06
C LEU A 53 1.77 -7.05 10.15
N ALA A 54 2.88 -7.13 9.41
CA ALA A 54 3.21 -8.27 8.56
C ALA A 54 3.29 -9.61 9.31
N GLY A 55 3.59 -9.60 10.61
CA GLY A 55 3.59 -10.79 11.47
C GLY A 55 2.21 -11.27 11.91
N VAL A 56 1.16 -10.46 11.75
CA VAL A 56 -0.17 -10.73 12.29
C VAL A 56 -1.21 -10.99 11.21
N VAL A 57 -1.19 -10.22 10.13
CA VAL A 57 -2.23 -10.23 9.10
C VAL A 57 -1.85 -11.16 7.95
N ASP A 58 -2.80 -11.68 7.20
CA ASP A 58 -2.50 -12.52 6.04
C ASP A 58 -2.05 -11.66 4.85
N TYR A 59 -2.70 -10.51 4.66
CA TYR A 59 -2.40 -9.58 3.56
C TYR A 59 -2.17 -8.14 4.04
N LEU A 60 -1.26 -7.45 3.35
CA LEU A 60 -1.04 -6.01 3.49
C LEU A 60 -1.59 -5.31 2.26
N ALA A 61 -2.35 -4.24 2.47
CA ALA A 61 -2.93 -3.43 1.41
C ALA A 61 -2.46 -1.98 1.48
N PRO A 62 -1.23 -1.67 1.05
CA PRO A 62 -0.74 -0.32 1.21
C PRO A 62 -1.44 0.63 0.24
N MET A 63 -1.90 1.75 0.78
CA MET A 63 -2.56 2.85 0.09
C MET A 63 -1.51 3.75 -0.57
N ARG A 64 -1.23 3.48 -1.84
CA ARG A 64 -0.14 4.14 -2.58
C ARG A 64 -0.73 4.97 -3.70
N TYR A 65 -1.19 6.16 -3.32
CA TYR A 65 -1.70 7.15 -4.25
C TYR A 65 -0.56 8.12 -4.57
N PRO A 66 -0.06 8.21 -5.82
CA PRO A 66 1.02 9.13 -6.16
C PRO A 66 0.81 10.55 -5.64
N SER A 67 -0.43 11.06 -5.68
CA SER A 67 -0.78 12.37 -5.09
C SER A 67 -0.56 12.49 -3.58
N GLY A 68 -0.55 11.37 -2.85
CA GLY A 68 -0.26 11.32 -1.42
C GLY A 68 1.23 11.36 -1.09
N TYR A 69 2.12 11.22 -2.08
CA TYR A 69 3.57 11.26 -1.88
C TYR A 69 4.10 12.69 -1.96
N GLN A 70 3.71 13.55 -1.01
CA GLN A 70 4.01 14.99 -1.02
C GLN A 70 5.50 15.34 -1.32
N PHE A 71 6.44 14.54 -0.83
CA PHE A 71 7.88 14.75 -1.03
C PHE A 71 8.50 13.76 -2.02
N GLY A 72 7.65 13.01 -2.73
CA GLY A 72 8.08 11.91 -3.58
C GLY A 72 8.70 10.75 -2.79
N ILE A 73 9.59 10.02 -3.47
CA ILE A 73 10.48 8.97 -2.93
C ILE A 73 11.91 9.21 -3.46
N PRO A 74 12.95 8.54 -2.94
CA PRO A 74 14.31 8.70 -3.44
C PRO A 74 14.40 8.50 -4.97
N GLY A 75 14.90 9.51 -5.67
CA GLY A 75 15.02 9.53 -7.14
C GLY A 75 13.78 10.05 -7.90
N TYR A 76 12.63 10.20 -7.24
CA TYR A 76 11.36 10.57 -7.86
C TYR A 76 10.64 11.65 -7.04
N PRO A 77 11.04 12.93 -7.17
CA PRO A 77 10.44 14.04 -6.42
C PRO A 77 9.02 14.39 -6.90
N ASP A 78 8.73 14.13 -8.19
CA ASP A 78 7.38 14.25 -8.76
C ASP A 78 6.75 12.85 -8.91
N PRO A 79 5.93 12.40 -7.95
CA PRO A 79 5.31 11.09 -7.99
C PRO A 79 4.24 10.96 -9.08
N VAL A 80 3.56 12.04 -9.47
CA VAL A 80 2.48 11.97 -10.46
C VAL A 80 3.00 11.87 -11.89
N ALA A 81 4.24 12.31 -12.13
CA ALA A 81 4.97 12.04 -13.36
C ALA A 81 5.46 10.58 -13.48
N HIS A 82 5.59 9.87 -12.34
CA HIS A 82 6.19 8.53 -12.26
C HIS A 82 5.33 7.54 -11.48
N PRO A 83 4.03 7.38 -11.79
CA PRO A 83 3.09 6.63 -10.96
C PRO A 83 3.45 5.14 -10.88
N GLY A 84 4.06 4.57 -11.92
CA GLY A 84 4.54 3.19 -11.93
C GLY A 84 5.70 2.99 -10.96
N GLU A 85 6.71 3.85 -10.99
CA GLU A 85 7.90 3.77 -10.15
C GLU A 85 7.55 3.96 -8.67
N ILE A 86 6.61 4.86 -8.35
CA ILE A 86 6.09 5.00 -6.99
C ILE A 86 5.50 3.68 -6.50
N VAL A 87 4.68 3.00 -7.31
CA VAL A 87 4.08 1.70 -6.94
C VAL A 87 5.14 0.62 -6.81
N TYR A 88 5.98 0.44 -7.83
CA TYR A 88 6.98 -0.61 -7.90
C TYR A 88 8.00 -0.50 -6.75
N LEU A 89 8.62 0.67 -6.59
CA LEU A 89 9.68 0.85 -5.59
C LEU A 89 9.12 0.78 -4.17
N THR A 90 7.92 1.31 -3.92
CA THR A 90 7.27 1.17 -2.61
C THR A 90 6.99 -0.31 -2.29
N LEU A 91 6.51 -1.10 -3.25
CA LEU A 91 6.32 -2.55 -3.06
C LEU A 91 7.62 -3.26 -2.77
N ARG A 92 8.63 -3.05 -3.60
CA ARG A 92 9.96 -3.67 -3.44
C ARG A 92 10.56 -3.33 -2.08
N HIS A 93 10.43 -2.09 -1.64
CA HIS A 93 10.92 -1.65 -0.34
C HIS A 93 10.14 -2.29 0.82
N ALA A 94 8.81 -2.40 0.71
CA ALA A 94 7.98 -3.08 1.70
C ALA A 94 8.31 -4.59 1.80
N ILE A 95 8.46 -5.26 0.65
CA ILE A 95 8.85 -6.67 0.55
C ILE A 95 10.23 -6.87 1.20
N ALA A 96 11.22 -6.03 0.87
CA ALA A 96 12.56 -6.15 1.42
C ALA A 96 12.60 -5.98 2.95
N ARG A 97 11.80 -5.05 3.48
CA ARG A 97 11.71 -4.79 4.93
C ARG A 97 11.01 -5.90 5.71
N THR A 98 9.93 -6.45 5.15
CA THR A 98 9.11 -7.47 5.81
C THR A 98 9.63 -8.88 5.60
N ARG A 99 10.33 -9.12 4.48
CA ARG A 99 10.79 -10.45 4.02
C ARG A 99 9.67 -11.47 3.86
N ILE A 100 8.43 -11.02 3.70
CA ILE A 100 7.28 -11.88 3.42
C ILE A 100 7.12 -12.09 1.91
N SER A 101 6.34 -13.09 1.53
CA SER A 101 6.03 -13.33 0.12
C SER A 101 5.40 -12.08 -0.53
N PRO A 102 5.85 -11.67 -1.73
CA PRO A 102 5.20 -10.62 -2.53
C PRO A 102 3.69 -10.84 -2.72
N LEU A 103 3.24 -12.10 -2.77
CA LEU A 103 1.84 -12.48 -2.91
C LEU A 103 0.95 -12.00 -1.74
N ARG A 104 1.55 -11.64 -0.60
CA ARG A 104 0.81 -11.09 0.55
C ARG A 104 0.50 -9.60 0.41
N PHE A 105 0.92 -8.95 -0.66
CA PHE A 105 0.61 -7.56 -0.93
C PHE A 105 -0.54 -7.44 -1.92
N ARG A 106 -1.57 -6.65 -1.58
CA ARG A 106 -2.72 -6.33 -2.44
C ARG A 106 -2.99 -4.83 -2.41
N PRO A 107 -2.27 -4.03 -3.20
CA PRO A 107 -2.24 -2.60 -2.95
C PRO A 107 -3.39 -1.82 -3.57
N TRP A 108 -3.71 -0.70 -2.93
CA TRP A 108 -4.61 0.30 -3.49
C TRP A 108 -3.86 1.23 -4.43
N ARG A 109 -4.52 1.58 -5.54
CA ARG A 109 -4.03 2.45 -6.60
C ARG A 109 -4.94 3.66 -6.76
N GLN A 110 -4.36 4.75 -7.24
CA GLN A 110 -5.09 5.98 -7.49
C GLN A 110 -5.87 5.89 -8.81
N ALA A 111 -7.19 5.98 -8.72
CA ALA A 111 -8.12 6.10 -9.85
C ALA A 111 -8.90 7.43 -9.80
N PHE A 112 -8.24 8.48 -9.30
CA PHE A 112 -8.82 9.81 -9.15
C PHE A 112 -7.81 10.90 -9.53
N ARG A 113 -8.34 12.08 -9.83
CA ARG A 113 -7.54 13.26 -10.21
C ARG A 113 -6.52 13.61 -9.13
N ASP A 114 -5.31 13.94 -9.55
CA ASP A 114 -4.31 14.48 -8.64
C ASP A 114 -4.84 15.72 -7.88
N TYR A 115 -4.49 15.78 -6.59
CA TYR A 115 -4.84 16.88 -5.71
C TYR A 115 -3.63 17.60 -5.13
N ALA A 116 -2.40 17.17 -5.39
CA ALA A 116 -1.22 17.69 -4.71
C ALA A 116 -0.23 18.39 -5.64
N PHE A 117 -0.12 17.94 -6.89
CA PHE A 117 0.86 18.40 -7.87
C PHE A 117 0.15 19.20 -8.96
N ASP A 118 0.16 18.70 -10.20
CA ASP A 118 -0.37 19.39 -11.39
C ASP A 118 -1.88 19.19 -11.63
N LYS A 119 -2.53 18.43 -10.75
CA LYS A 119 -3.96 18.13 -10.80
C LYS A 119 -4.40 17.41 -12.08
N ARG A 120 -3.53 16.61 -12.69
CA ARG A 120 -3.90 15.75 -13.83
C ARG A 120 -4.98 14.73 -13.46
N VAL A 121 -5.79 14.34 -14.43
CA VAL A 121 -6.68 13.19 -14.27
C VAL A 121 -5.86 11.92 -14.46
N PHE A 122 -5.99 10.96 -13.56
CA PHE A 122 -5.42 9.62 -13.74
C PHE A 122 -6.32 8.84 -14.69
N GLY A 123 -5.91 8.73 -15.94
CA GLY A 123 -6.61 8.01 -17.00
C GLY A 123 -6.05 6.60 -17.21
N ALA A 124 -6.37 6.02 -18.37
CA ALA A 124 -6.00 4.65 -18.72
C ALA A 124 -4.49 4.39 -18.58
N ALA A 125 -3.66 5.32 -19.05
CA ALA A 125 -2.20 5.17 -19.03
C ALA A 125 -1.63 5.17 -17.60
N GLU A 126 -2.07 6.10 -16.75
CA GLU A 126 -1.61 6.18 -15.36
C GLU A 126 -2.13 5.00 -14.52
N ILE A 127 -3.35 4.54 -14.77
CA ILE A 127 -3.91 3.35 -14.13
C ILE A 127 -3.11 2.11 -14.55
N ARG A 128 -2.84 1.94 -15.84
CA ARG A 128 -2.09 0.82 -16.38
C ARG A 128 -0.65 0.78 -15.87
N ALA A 129 0.05 1.91 -15.88
CA ALA A 129 1.42 2.03 -15.38
C ALA A 129 1.52 1.62 -13.90
N GLN A 130 0.54 2.01 -13.08
CA GLN A 130 0.46 1.49 -11.71
C GLN A 130 0.26 -0.03 -11.75
N ILE A 131 -0.67 -0.54 -12.56
CA ILE A 131 -1.00 -1.97 -12.62
C ILE A 131 0.21 -2.84 -12.92
N ASP A 132 0.87 -2.56 -14.02
CA ASP A 132 2.05 -3.28 -14.47
C ASP A 132 3.16 -3.22 -13.43
N ALA A 133 3.32 -2.09 -12.74
CA ALA A 133 4.29 -1.93 -11.68
C ALA A 133 4.04 -2.84 -10.47
N ALA A 134 2.79 -3.10 -10.08
CA ALA A 134 2.53 -4.02 -8.97
C ALA A 134 2.68 -5.49 -9.38
N GLU A 135 2.22 -5.84 -10.59
CA GLU A 135 2.38 -7.17 -11.16
C GLU A 135 3.88 -7.50 -11.33
N SER A 136 4.67 -6.55 -11.82
CA SER A 136 6.14 -6.65 -11.92
C SER A 136 6.83 -6.77 -10.56
N ALA A 137 6.24 -6.20 -9.50
CA ALA A 137 6.74 -6.38 -8.14
C ALA A 137 6.35 -7.75 -7.53
N GLY A 138 5.53 -8.54 -8.22
CA GLY A 138 5.09 -9.87 -7.81
C GLY A 138 3.91 -9.88 -6.83
N SER A 139 3.16 -8.78 -6.70
CA SER A 139 1.99 -8.74 -5.83
C SER A 139 0.82 -9.54 -6.40
N ASP A 140 0.05 -10.19 -5.53
CA ASP A 140 -1.12 -11.00 -5.95
C ASP A 140 -2.38 -10.14 -6.03
N GLY A 141 -2.51 -9.41 -7.14
CA GLY A 141 -3.65 -8.55 -7.41
C GLY A 141 -3.51 -7.13 -6.86
N TRP A 142 -4.61 -6.39 -6.93
CA TRP A 142 -4.65 -4.96 -6.64
C TRP A 142 -6.09 -4.44 -6.49
N MET A 143 -6.22 -3.23 -5.96
CA MET A 143 -7.49 -2.53 -5.77
C MET A 143 -7.40 -1.10 -6.31
N LEU A 144 -8.52 -0.56 -6.80
CA LEU A 144 -8.64 0.83 -7.23
C LEU A 144 -9.44 1.61 -6.21
N TRP A 145 -9.02 2.83 -5.94
CA TRP A 145 -9.76 3.74 -5.09
C TRP A 145 -10.10 5.04 -5.82
N SER A 146 -11.36 5.45 -5.71
CA SER A 146 -11.87 6.74 -6.17
C SER A 146 -12.87 7.28 -5.13
N PRO A 147 -12.68 8.48 -4.58
CA PRO A 147 -13.58 9.04 -3.56
C PRO A 147 -14.98 9.33 -4.12
N ARG A 148 -15.12 9.47 -5.44
CA ARG A 148 -16.42 9.62 -6.12
C ARG A 148 -17.07 8.28 -6.47
N ASN A 149 -16.42 7.16 -6.13
CA ASN A 149 -16.85 5.80 -6.48
C ASN A 149 -17.13 5.63 -7.99
N THR A 150 -16.36 6.34 -8.82
CA THR A 150 -16.45 6.31 -10.28
C THR A 150 -15.22 5.61 -10.82
N TYR A 151 -15.42 4.57 -11.62
CA TYR A 151 -14.35 3.76 -12.22
C TYR A 151 -14.64 3.54 -13.70
N THR A 152 -13.59 3.47 -14.50
CA THR A 152 -13.66 3.05 -15.91
C THR A 152 -12.92 1.72 -16.07
N ALA A 153 -13.24 0.98 -17.13
CA ALA A 153 -12.51 -0.24 -17.49
C ALA A 153 -11.19 0.05 -18.21
N ASP A 154 -10.90 1.32 -18.49
CA ASP A 154 -9.73 1.71 -19.26
C ASP A 154 -8.44 1.42 -18.49
N GLY A 155 -7.48 0.80 -19.17
CA GLY A 155 -6.20 0.45 -18.57
C GLY A 155 -6.28 -0.71 -17.57
N LEU A 156 -7.40 -1.44 -17.43
CA LEU A 156 -7.47 -2.63 -16.57
C LEU A 156 -6.91 -3.89 -17.24
N HIS A 157 -7.12 -4.03 -18.54
CA HIS A 157 -6.65 -5.17 -19.32
C HIS A 157 -5.24 -4.93 -19.89
N PRO A 158 -4.39 -5.96 -19.95
CA PRO A 158 -3.16 -5.89 -20.74
C PRO A 158 -3.50 -5.72 -22.23
N HIS A 159 -2.67 -4.95 -22.94
CA HIS A 159 -2.76 -4.80 -24.39
C HIS A 159 -2.01 -5.91 -25.12
#